data_AF-A0A7C1KRD7-F1
#
_entry.id   AF-A0A7C1KRD7-F1
#
_cell.length_a   1.000
_cell.length_b   1.000
_cell.length_c   1.000
_cell.angle_alpha   90.00
_cell.angle_beta   90.00
_cell.angle_gamma   90.00
#
_symmetry.space_group_name_H-M   'P 1'
#
loop_
_entity.id
_entity.type
_entity.pdbx_description
1 polymer ?
#
loop_
_entity_poly.entity_id
_entity_poly.type
_entity_poly.pdbx_seq_one_letter_code
_entity_poly.pdbx_strand_id
1 'polypeptide(L)'
;VPIVGKTTSVADVVKRINYVLHDQDRRYDVLPQNKVPIGQYIFLFLMSSSPDELDNFVDYEFKKANIWVQLKSGDNRDMTAVVKDVENYMKKSPPPEGIKVQWSGLPYLNIVWQHLMVVGMLKATLGSWWIIFMLLIIQFRSFWWGVMAMLPLGLSVLFSYGLIGFGGKDYDMPIAVCSTLALGLGVDFAIHFTQRFRDKFKETGDLQATMEWTMGGEPALAIFRNAVVVGLGFLPMVFATLGPYVTVGLFFGSLSFFAGVTTLIFLPALIGTFRRLLLKQA
;
A
#
# COMPACT_ATOMS: atom_id res chain seq x y z
N VAL A 1 -20.94 19.12 3.88
CA VAL A 1 -19.70 18.58 4.49
C VAL A 1 -18.83 19.74 4.96
N PRO A 2 -18.53 19.89 6.26
CA PRO A 2 -17.80 21.05 6.81
C PRO A 2 -16.39 21.24 6.23
N ILE A 3 -15.85 20.19 5.62
CA ILE A 3 -14.51 20.12 5.01
C ILE A 3 -14.46 20.77 3.62
N VAL A 4 -15.61 20.92 2.95
CA VAL A 4 -15.69 21.64 1.67
C VAL A 4 -15.62 23.14 1.95
N GLY A 5 -14.66 23.82 1.33
CA GLY A 5 -14.47 25.27 1.42
C GLY A 5 -15.38 26.01 0.46
N LYS A 6 -15.31 25.65 -0.82
CA LYS A 6 -16.10 26.27 -1.89
C LYS A 6 -16.41 25.25 -2.97
N THR A 7 -17.57 25.39 -3.60
CA THR A 7 -17.89 24.72 -4.86
C THR A 7 -18.03 25.76 -5.95
N THR A 8 -17.53 25.45 -7.15
CA THR A 8 -17.65 26.33 -8.32
C THR A 8 -18.04 25.50 -9.53
N SER A 9 -19.05 25.96 -10.27
CA SER A 9 -19.60 25.29 -11.44
C SER A 9 -20.15 26.29 -12.45
N VAL A 10 -20.53 25.81 -13.64
CA VAL A 10 -21.23 26.63 -14.64
C VAL A 10 -22.56 27.21 -14.11
N ALA A 11 -23.22 26.52 -13.18
CA ALA A 11 -24.46 27.01 -12.56
C ALA A 11 -24.21 28.29 -11.72
N ASP A 12 -23.05 28.39 -11.07
CA ASP A 12 -22.66 29.57 -10.30
C ASP A 12 -22.41 30.77 -11.21
N VAL A 13 -21.85 30.55 -12.41
CA VAL A 13 -21.66 31.58 -13.44
C VAL A 13 -23.02 32.11 -13.90
N VAL A 14 -23.93 31.21 -14.29
CA VAL A 14 -25.29 31.58 -14.76
C VAL A 14 -26.06 32.32 -13.66
N LYS A 15 -26.01 31.83 -12.42
CA LYS A 15 -26.64 32.46 -11.26
C LYS A 15 -26.07 33.86 -10.98
N ARG A 16 -24.75 34.03 -11.10
CA ARG A 16 -24.08 35.33 -10.91
C ARG A 16 -24.48 36.34 -11.99
N ILE A 17 -24.56 35.91 -13.25
CA ILE A 17 -25.02 36.76 -14.36
C ILE A 17 -26.47 37.17 -14.14
N ASN A 18 -27.35 36.23 -13.75
CA ASN A 18 -28.75 36.52 -13.45
C ASN A 18 -28.89 37.59 -12.35
N TYR A 19 -28.12 37.47 -11.27
CA TYR A 19 -28.08 38.46 -10.19
C TYR A 19 -27.60 39.83 -10.65
N VAL A 20 -26.52 39.89 -11.45
CA VAL A 20 -25.94 41.17 -11.91
C VAL A 20 -26.83 41.87 -12.93
N LEU A 21 -27.47 41.13 -13.84
CA LEU A 21 -28.39 41.70 -14.85
C LEU A 21 -29.69 42.26 -14.26
N HIS A 22 -30.07 41.83 -13.06
CA HIS A 22 -31.24 42.33 -12.34
C HIS A 22 -30.81 43.24 -11.19
N ASP A 23 -29.89 44.17 -11.46
CA ASP A 23 -29.46 45.22 -10.53
C ASP A 23 -29.03 44.72 -9.15
N GLN A 24 -28.43 43.52 -9.08
CA GLN A 24 -27.99 42.90 -7.82
C GLN A 24 -29.13 42.66 -6.83
N ASP A 25 -30.36 42.48 -7.32
CA ASP A 25 -31.49 42.06 -6.49
C ASP A 25 -31.32 40.60 -6.06
N ARG A 26 -31.29 40.38 -4.73
CA ARG A 26 -31.12 39.05 -4.12
C ARG A 26 -32.20 38.06 -4.55
N ARG A 27 -33.37 38.50 -5.01
CA ARG A 27 -34.41 37.64 -5.58
C ARG A 27 -33.95 36.90 -6.84
N TYR A 28 -32.97 37.46 -7.56
CA TYR A 28 -32.39 36.89 -8.77
C TYR A 28 -31.05 36.17 -8.53
N ASP A 29 -30.62 36.04 -7.27
CA ASP A 29 -29.51 35.16 -6.88
C ASP A 29 -29.95 33.68 -6.87
N VAL A 30 -30.55 33.24 -7.97
CA VAL A 30 -31.06 31.88 -8.20
C VAL A 30 -30.82 31.48 -9.64
N LEU A 31 -30.82 30.17 -9.91
CA LEU A 31 -30.75 29.67 -11.28
C LEU A 31 -32.11 29.91 -11.98
N PRO A 32 -32.12 30.47 -13.20
CA PRO A 32 -33.35 30.59 -13.99
C PRO A 32 -33.99 29.22 -14.25
N GLN A 33 -35.33 29.16 -14.24
CA GLN A 33 -36.06 27.91 -14.49
C GLN A 33 -36.16 27.54 -15.98
N ASN A 34 -36.02 28.53 -16.87
CA ASN A 34 -36.18 28.37 -18.31
C ASN A 34 -34.83 28.21 -19.01
N LYS A 35 -34.76 27.33 -20.02
CA LYS A 35 -33.53 27.09 -20.81
C LYS A 35 -33.08 28.31 -21.63
N VAL A 36 -34.01 29.15 -22.08
CA VAL A 36 -33.72 30.30 -22.94
C VAL A 36 -32.84 31.34 -22.22
N PRO A 37 -33.19 31.84 -21.02
CA PRO A 37 -32.30 32.72 -20.25
C PRO A 37 -30.93 32.10 -19.96
N ILE A 38 -30.87 30.81 -19.64
CA ILE A 38 -29.59 30.11 -19.36
C ILE A 38 -28.67 30.18 -20.59
N GLY A 39 -29.18 29.84 -21.78
CA GLY A 39 -28.40 29.91 -23.02
C GLY A 39 -27.94 31.34 -23.34
N GLN A 40 -28.81 32.34 -23.15
CA GLN A 40 -28.46 33.74 -23.35
C GLN A 40 -27.37 34.22 -22.37
N TYR A 41 -27.42 33.80 -21.11
CA TYR A 41 -26.42 34.18 -20.11
C TYR A 41 -25.05 33.53 -20.40
N ILE A 42 -25.04 32.25 -20.81
CA ILE A 42 -23.80 31.59 -21.23
C ILE A 42 -23.23 32.28 -22.48
N PHE A 43 -24.07 32.63 -23.45
CA PHE A 43 -23.64 33.35 -24.65
C PHE A 43 -23.07 34.73 -24.32
N LEU A 44 -23.74 35.49 -23.43
CA LEU A 44 -23.26 36.78 -22.96
C LEU A 44 -21.88 36.64 -22.28
N PHE A 45 -21.72 35.61 -21.43
CA PHE A 45 -20.45 35.33 -20.75
C PHE A 45 -19.33 35.12 -21.76
N LEU A 46 -19.54 34.27 -22.77
CA LEU A 46 -18.57 33.99 -23.84
C LEU A 46 -18.22 35.22 -24.69
N MET A 47 -19.14 36.16 -24.86
CA MET A 47 -18.90 37.42 -25.57
C MET A 47 -18.14 38.44 -24.72
N SER A 48 -18.38 38.43 -23.41
CA SER A 48 -17.82 39.41 -22.46
C SER A 48 -16.48 39.01 -21.85
N SER A 49 -16.17 37.72 -21.86
CA SER A 49 -14.98 37.14 -21.24
C SER A 49 -14.09 36.44 -22.27
N SER A 50 -12.88 36.07 -21.86
CA SER A 50 -11.99 35.27 -22.70
C SER A 50 -12.64 33.90 -22.97
N PRO A 51 -12.63 33.41 -24.22
CA PRO A 51 -13.30 32.15 -24.58
C PRO A 51 -12.91 30.95 -23.71
N ASP A 52 -11.68 30.94 -23.20
CA ASP A 52 -11.08 29.89 -22.38
C ASP A 52 -11.57 29.87 -20.92
N GLU A 53 -12.25 30.90 -20.43
CA GLU A 53 -12.75 30.90 -19.05
C GLU A 53 -13.82 29.83 -18.80
N LEU A 54 -14.64 29.54 -19.82
CA LEU A 54 -15.70 28.54 -19.72
C LEU A 54 -15.18 27.10 -19.90
N ASP A 55 -14.01 26.93 -20.53
CA ASP A 55 -13.39 25.63 -20.80
C ASP A 55 -13.05 24.86 -19.51
N ASN A 56 -12.89 25.58 -18.38
CA ASN A 56 -12.71 24.97 -17.07
C ASN A 56 -13.98 24.30 -16.52
N PHE A 57 -15.16 24.68 -17.03
CA PHE A 57 -16.47 24.27 -16.51
C PHE A 57 -17.27 23.41 -17.47
N VAL A 58 -17.14 23.58 -18.78
CA VAL A 58 -17.86 22.79 -19.79
C VAL A 58 -16.95 22.45 -20.96
N ASP A 59 -17.26 21.38 -21.69
CA ASP A 59 -16.60 21.10 -22.97
C ASP A 59 -17.23 21.92 -24.11
N TYR A 60 -16.51 21.99 -25.24
CA TYR A 60 -16.94 22.74 -26.43
C TYR A 60 -18.36 22.38 -26.92
N GLU A 61 -18.74 21.10 -26.82
CA GLU A 61 -20.06 20.61 -27.22
C GLU A 61 -21.14 20.74 -26.13
N PHE A 62 -20.81 21.26 -24.94
CA PHE A 62 -21.69 21.34 -23.77
C PHE A 62 -22.30 19.99 -23.35
N LYS A 63 -21.57 18.89 -23.56
CA LYS A 63 -21.93 17.52 -23.16
C LYS A 63 -21.31 17.11 -21.83
N LYS A 64 -20.23 17.76 -21.41
CA LYS A 64 -19.54 17.53 -20.13
C LYS A 64 -19.54 18.82 -19.34
N ALA A 65 -19.75 18.69 -18.04
CA ALA A 65 -19.64 19.80 -17.11
C ALA A 65 -18.78 19.38 -15.91
N ASN A 66 -17.89 20.27 -15.51
CA ASN A 66 -17.02 20.11 -14.35
C ASN A 66 -17.59 20.90 -13.17
N ILE A 67 -17.65 20.24 -12.01
CA ILE A 67 -17.95 20.87 -10.73
C ILE A 67 -16.68 20.82 -9.90
N TRP A 68 -16.12 21.98 -9.61
CA TRP A 68 -14.93 22.12 -8.79
C TRP A 68 -15.33 22.13 -7.33
N VAL A 69 -14.76 21.21 -6.55
CA VAL A 69 -14.96 21.11 -5.11
C VAL A 69 -13.63 21.39 -4.43
N GLN A 70 -13.50 22.57 -3.84
CA GLN A 70 -12.31 22.97 -3.12
C GLN A 70 -12.40 22.50 -1.67
N LEU A 71 -11.49 21.62 -1.28
CA LEU A 71 -11.36 21.15 0.10
C LEU A 71 -10.53 22.12 0.93
N LYS A 72 -10.84 22.22 2.23
CA LYS A 72 -10.05 22.98 3.21
C LYS A 72 -8.76 22.26 3.65
N SER A 73 -8.63 20.99 3.28
CA SER A 73 -7.57 20.08 3.70
C SER A 73 -7.17 19.17 2.54
N GLY A 74 -5.88 18.81 2.50
CA GLY A 74 -5.32 17.86 1.54
C GLY A 74 -5.27 16.41 2.04
N ASP A 75 -5.85 16.12 3.21
CA ASP A 75 -5.87 14.77 3.77
C ASP A 75 -6.76 13.84 2.95
N ASN A 76 -6.26 12.63 2.68
CA ASN A 76 -7.00 11.58 1.98
C ASN A 76 -8.28 11.15 2.71
N ARG A 77 -8.31 11.23 4.05
CA ARG A 77 -9.49 10.93 4.88
C ARG A 77 -10.63 11.91 4.60
N ASP A 78 -10.27 13.18 4.44
CA ASP A 78 -11.22 14.25 4.16
C ASP A 78 -11.83 14.10 2.77
N MET A 79 -11.00 13.81 1.77
CA MET A 79 -11.50 13.52 0.43
C MET A 79 -12.41 12.28 0.42
N THR A 80 -12.03 11.23 1.17
CA THR A 80 -12.85 10.00 1.29
C THR A 80 -14.21 10.30 1.92
N ALA A 81 -14.27 11.16 2.93
CA ALA A 81 -15.53 11.57 3.56
C ALA A 81 -16.42 12.34 2.57
N VAL A 82 -15.83 13.28 1.81
CA VAL A 82 -16.57 14.05 0.78
C VAL A 82 -17.10 13.15 -0.32
N VAL A 83 -16.30 12.22 -0.84
CA VAL A 83 -16.74 11.25 -1.86
C VAL A 83 -17.92 10.44 -1.34
N LYS A 84 -17.82 9.90 -0.11
CA LYS A 84 -18.88 9.12 0.51
C LYS A 84 -20.17 9.92 0.71
N ASP A 85 -20.06 11.16 1.16
CA ASP A 85 -21.22 12.03 1.37
C ASP A 85 -21.91 12.38 0.05
N VAL A 86 -21.14 12.69 -0.99
CA VAL A 86 -21.68 13.00 -2.34
C VAL A 86 -22.29 11.75 -2.98
N GLU A 87 -21.66 10.57 -2.86
CA GLU A 87 -22.25 9.31 -3.32
C GLU A 87 -23.55 8.97 -2.59
N ASN A 88 -23.61 9.20 -1.27
CA ASN A 88 -24.82 9.02 -0.49
C ASN A 88 -25.93 9.99 -0.92
N TYR A 89 -25.58 11.24 -1.24
CA TYR A 89 -26.52 12.20 -1.80
C TYR A 89 -27.02 11.75 -3.17
N MET A 90 -26.14 11.32 -4.07
CA MET A 90 -26.50 10.83 -5.41
C MET A 90 -27.38 9.56 -5.35
N LYS A 91 -27.22 8.72 -4.33
CA LYS A 91 -28.11 7.55 -4.12
C LYS A 91 -29.52 7.96 -3.69
N LYS A 92 -29.66 9.05 -2.91
CA LYS A 92 -30.96 9.58 -2.46
C LYS A 92 -31.65 10.42 -3.53
N SER A 93 -30.86 11.16 -4.31
CA SER A 93 -31.29 12.05 -5.37
C SER A 93 -30.53 11.69 -6.65
N PRO A 94 -30.97 10.63 -7.37
CA PRO A 94 -30.28 10.17 -8.57
C PRO A 94 -30.24 11.27 -9.63
N PRO A 95 -29.13 11.38 -10.38
CA PRO A 95 -29.05 12.33 -11.48
C PRO A 95 -30.10 11.98 -12.55
N PRO A 96 -30.57 12.99 -13.31
CA PRO A 96 -31.45 12.78 -14.46
C PRO A 96 -30.92 11.72 -15.43
N GLU A 97 -31.83 11.03 -16.12
CA GLU A 97 -31.47 9.98 -17.09
C GLU A 97 -30.47 10.50 -18.13
N GLY A 98 -29.44 9.69 -18.40
CA GLY A 98 -28.38 10.01 -19.35
C GLY A 98 -27.15 10.74 -18.76
N ILE A 99 -27.20 11.20 -17.51
CA ILE A 99 -26.06 11.87 -16.86
C ILE A 99 -25.20 10.85 -16.10
N LYS A 100 -23.90 10.81 -16.42
CA LYS A 100 -22.88 10.02 -15.70
C LYS A 100 -21.98 10.95 -14.91
N VAL A 101 -21.84 10.70 -13.62
CA VAL A 101 -20.94 11.46 -12.73
C VAL A 101 -19.65 10.67 -12.55
N GLN A 102 -18.52 11.36 -12.71
CA GLN A 102 -17.18 10.78 -12.51
C GLN A 102 -16.33 11.72 -11.67
N TRP A 103 -15.47 11.15 -10.84
CA TRP A 103 -14.52 11.89 -10.03
C TRP A 103 -13.21 12.10 -10.77
N SER A 104 -12.55 13.22 -10.49
CA SER A 104 -11.23 13.56 -10.99
C SER A 104 -10.50 14.44 -9.97
N GLY A 105 -9.29 14.87 -10.32
CA GLY A 105 -8.45 15.75 -9.50
C GLY A 105 -7.48 14.99 -8.61
N LEU A 106 -6.39 15.66 -8.25
CA LEU A 106 -5.29 15.09 -7.48
C LEU A 106 -5.72 14.44 -6.15
N PRO A 107 -6.62 15.04 -5.33
CA PRO A 107 -7.03 14.41 -4.08
C PRO A 107 -7.79 13.09 -4.31
N TYR A 108 -8.64 13.02 -5.33
CA TYR A 108 -9.34 11.79 -5.67
C TYR A 108 -8.38 10.72 -6.19
N LEU A 109 -7.45 11.12 -7.06
CA LEU A 109 -6.42 10.21 -7.55
C LEU A 109 -5.60 9.65 -6.38
N ASN A 110 -5.17 10.48 -5.43
CA ASN A 110 -4.40 10.04 -4.27
C ASN A 110 -5.14 8.98 -3.43
N ILE A 111 -6.45 9.12 -3.18
CA ILE A 111 -7.20 8.10 -2.44
C ILE A 111 -7.32 6.78 -3.21
N VAL A 112 -7.51 6.84 -4.53
CA VAL A 112 -7.61 5.65 -5.39
C VAL A 112 -6.26 4.94 -5.46
N TRP A 113 -5.18 5.71 -5.70
CA TRP A 113 -3.82 5.21 -5.70
C TRP A 113 -3.49 4.55 -4.36
N GLN A 114 -3.72 5.23 -3.24
CA GLN A 114 -3.47 4.67 -1.91
C GLN A 114 -4.26 3.38 -1.68
N HIS A 115 -5.53 3.32 -2.08
CA HIS A 115 -6.35 2.12 -1.92
C HIS A 115 -5.84 0.94 -2.75
N LEU A 116 -5.59 1.17 -4.05
CA LEU A 116 -5.04 0.16 -4.95
C LEU A 116 -3.69 -0.36 -4.45
N MET A 117 -2.89 0.53 -3.89
CA MET A 117 -1.59 0.19 -3.31
C MET A 117 -1.70 -0.65 -2.05
N VAL A 118 -2.47 -0.23 -1.04
CA VAL A 118 -2.59 -0.98 0.22
C VAL A 118 -3.17 -2.37 -0.03
N VAL A 119 -4.26 -2.45 -0.80
CA VAL A 119 -4.90 -3.73 -1.12
C VAL A 119 -4.03 -4.57 -2.05
N GLY A 120 -3.39 -3.94 -3.03
CA GLY A 120 -2.48 -4.60 -3.96
C GLY A 120 -1.26 -5.21 -3.26
N MET A 121 -0.62 -4.45 -2.36
CA MET A 121 0.54 -4.90 -1.59
C MET A 121 0.17 -5.99 -0.57
N LEU A 122 -1.01 -5.89 0.05
CA LEU A 122 -1.51 -6.96 0.93
C LEU A 122 -1.72 -8.25 0.14
N LYS A 123 -2.39 -8.18 -1.03
CA LYS A 123 -2.58 -9.33 -1.93
C LYS A 123 -1.25 -9.89 -2.41
N ALA A 124 -0.30 -9.03 -2.78
CA ALA A 124 1.03 -9.45 -3.21
C ALA A 124 1.80 -10.15 -2.09
N THR A 125 1.76 -9.61 -0.88
CA THR A 125 2.45 -10.19 0.28
C THR A 125 1.85 -11.54 0.67
N LEU A 126 0.52 -11.65 0.75
CA LEU A 126 -0.16 -12.92 1.03
C LEU A 126 0.07 -13.93 -0.10
N GLY A 127 0.02 -13.49 -1.35
CA GLY A 127 0.31 -14.31 -2.53
C GLY A 127 1.74 -14.85 -2.51
N SER A 128 2.74 -13.98 -2.28
CA SER A 128 4.13 -14.37 -2.16
C SER A 128 4.37 -15.32 -0.98
N TRP A 129 3.71 -15.08 0.16
CA TRP A 129 3.77 -16.00 1.29
C TRP A 129 3.29 -17.40 0.90
N TRP A 130 2.18 -17.47 0.17
CA TRP A 130 1.63 -18.75 -0.27
C TRP A 130 2.50 -19.45 -1.31
N ILE A 131 3.05 -18.69 -2.27
CA ILE A 131 3.96 -19.21 -3.28
C ILE A 131 5.24 -19.75 -2.64
N ILE A 132 5.88 -18.98 -1.76
CA ILE A 132 7.10 -19.40 -1.07
C ILE A 132 6.82 -20.62 -0.20
N PHE A 133 5.68 -20.68 0.47
CA PHE A 133 5.29 -21.85 1.24
C PHE A 133 5.19 -23.11 0.35
N MET A 134 4.55 -23.01 -0.81
CA MET A 134 4.48 -24.11 -1.78
C MET A 134 5.87 -24.50 -2.30
N LEU A 135 6.73 -23.53 -2.60
CA LEU A 135 8.11 -23.78 -3.02
C LEU A 135 8.89 -24.55 -1.95
N LEU A 136 8.75 -24.18 -0.68
CA LEU A 136 9.41 -24.88 0.43
C LEU A 136 8.90 -26.31 0.59
N ILE A 137 7.59 -26.54 0.42
CA ILE A 137 7.01 -27.90 0.42
C ILE A 137 7.62 -28.74 -0.71
N ILE A 138 7.73 -28.17 -1.91
CA ILE A 138 8.31 -28.86 -3.08
C ILE A 138 9.80 -29.14 -2.85
N GLN A 139 10.55 -28.13 -2.39
CA GLN A 139 11.98 -28.22 -2.14
C GLN A 139 12.29 -29.29 -1.09
N PHE A 140 11.55 -29.29 0.02
CA PHE A 140 11.79 -30.25 1.09
C PHE A 140 11.06 -31.58 0.91
N ARG A 141 10.14 -31.67 -0.03
CA ARG A 141 9.21 -32.80 -0.23
C ARG A 141 8.46 -33.16 1.06
N SER A 142 8.19 -32.17 1.90
CA SER A 142 7.51 -32.37 3.19
C SER A 142 6.80 -31.11 3.64
N PHE A 143 5.51 -31.27 3.98
CA PHE A 143 4.66 -30.20 4.49
C PHE A 143 5.22 -29.61 5.79
N TRP A 144 5.63 -30.46 6.74
CA TRP A 144 6.08 -30.04 8.05
C TRP A 144 7.40 -29.26 7.99
N TRP A 145 8.34 -29.68 7.15
CA TRP A 145 9.58 -28.93 6.93
C TRP A 145 9.31 -27.56 6.30
N GLY A 146 8.35 -27.46 5.37
CA GLY A 146 7.93 -26.17 4.81
C GLY A 146 7.35 -25.22 5.86
N VAL A 147 6.48 -25.72 6.75
CA VAL A 147 5.91 -24.91 7.84
C VAL A 147 6.99 -24.42 8.80
N MET A 148 7.93 -25.31 9.19
CA MET A 148 8.98 -24.96 10.14
C MET A 148 9.95 -23.91 9.58
N ALA A 149 10.23 -23.94 8.28
CA ALA A 149 11.05 -22.91 7.63
C ALA A 149 10.32 -21.56 7.51
N MET A 150 8.99 -21.56 7.39
CA MET A 150 8.19 -20.33 7.30
C MET A 150 8.07 -19.56 8.62
N LEU A 151 8.09 -20.26 9.76
CA LEU A 151 7.88 -19.62 11.07
C LEU A 151 8.97 -18.59 11.45
N PRO A 152 10.27 -18.91 11.37
CA PRO A 152 11.34 -17.93 11.62
C PRO A 152 11.28 -16.73 10.67
N LEU A 153 10.95 -16.97 9.40
CA LEU A 153 10.78 -15.90 8.41
C LEU A 153 9.68 -14.92 8.85
N GLY A 154 8.51 -15.44 9.22
CA GLY A 154 7.42 -14.60 9.66
C GLY A 154 7.72 -13.80 10.92
N LEU A 155 8.43 -14.39 11.88
CA LEU A 155 8.90 -13.69 13.07
C LEU A 155 9.91 -12.59 12.74
N SER A 156 10.79 -12.82 11.77
CA SER A 156 11.79 -11.84 11.35
C SER A 156 11.16 -10.62 10.70
N VAL A 157 10.21 -10.86 9.80
CA VAL A 157 9.42 -9.81 9.17
C VAL A 157 8.64 -9.03 10.22
N LEU A 158 8.01 -9.73 11.18
CA LEU A 158 7.29 -9.10 12.28
C LEU A 158 8.20 -8.22 13.15
N PHE A 159 9.41 -8.68 13.48
CA PHE A 159 10.38 -7.89 14.25
C PHE A 159 10.90 -6.67 13.47
N SER A 160 11.12 -6.80 12.16
CA SER A 160 11.48 -5.65 11.31
C SER A 160 10.37 -4.61 11.27
N TYR A 161 9.11 -5.02 11.11
CA TYR A 161 7.96 -4.10 11.24
C TYR A 161 7.86 -3.49 12.63
N GLY A 162 8.05 -4.31 13.66
CA GLY A 162 8.03 -3.86 15.05
C GLY A 162 9.07 -2.79 15.32
N LEU A 163 10.29 -2.94 14.80
CA LEU A 163 11.37 -1.96 14.95
C LEU A 163 11.04 -0.63 14.27
N ILE A 164 10.55 -0.66 13.03
CA ILE A 164 10.18 0.56 12.29
C ILE A 164 8.97 1.25 12.93
N GLY A 165 7.95 0.47 13.30
CA GLY A 165 6.76 1.00 13.97
C GLY A 165 7.09 1.58 15.34
N PHE A 166 7.99 0.95 16.09
CA PHE A 166 8.48 1.49 17.37
C PHE A 166 9.27 2.79 17.19
N GLY A 167 9.94 2.97 16.05
CA GLY A 167 10.56 4.24 15.64
C GLY A 167 9.56 5.36 15.31
N GLY A 168 8.26 5.12 15.40
CA GLY A 168 7.20 6.10 15.16
C GLY A 168 6.92 6.37 13.67
N LYS A 169 7.43 5.52 12.77
CA LYS A 169 7.21 5.67 11.34
C LYS A 169 5.88 5.06 10.94
N ASP A 170 5.01 5.90 10.37
CA ASP A 170 3.75 5.44 9.78
C ASP A 170 4.01 4.49 8.61
N TYR A 171 3.13 3.48 8.52
CA TYR A 171 3.11 2.53 7.41
C TYR A 171 2.78 3.26 6.10
N ASP A 172 3.74 3.27 5.18
CA ASP A 172 3.64 3.95 3.91
C ASP A 172 3.97 3.01 2.74
N MET A 173 3.99 3.57 1.53
CA MET A 173 4.23 2.82 0.30
C MET A 173 5.58 2.09 0.28
N PRO A 174 6.74 2.71 0.61
CA PRO A 174 8.01 2.02 0.72
C PRO A 174 7.98 0.80 1.64
N ILE A 175 7.41 0.95 2.84
CA ILE A 175 7.27 -0.13 3.82
C ILE A 175 6.39 -1.26 3.27
N ALA A 176 5.32 -0.91 2.55
CA ALA A 176 4.43 -1.89 1.93
C ALA A 176 5.13 -2.72 0.85
N VAL A 177 5.96 -2.10 0.01
CA VAL A 177 6.75 -2.80 -1.01
C VAL A 177 7.80 -3.72 -0.37
N CYS A 178 8.44 -3.25 0.71
CA CYS A 178 9.37 -4.06 1.48
C CYS A 178 8.74 -5.37 1.96
N SER A 179 7.46 -5.39 2.35
CA SER A 179 6.76 -6.60 2.83
C SER A 179 6.87 -7.79 1.88
N THR A 180 6.62 -7.55 0.60
CA THR A 180 6.62 -8.61 -0.41
C THR A 180 8.05 -9.07 -0.72
N LEU A 181 9.00 -8.14 -0.78
CA LEU A 181 10.41 -8.41 -1.03
C LEU A 181 11.09 -9.12 0.15
N ALA A 182 10.67 -8.81 1.39
CA ALA A 182 11.19 -9.40 2.62
C ALA A 182 11.12 -10.91 2.63
N LEU A 183 10.02 -11.46 2.11
CA LEU A 183 9.80 -12.90 2.09
C LEU A 183 10.80 -13.62 1.20
N GLY A 184 11.18 -13.03 0.06
CA GLY A 184 12.21 -13.58 -0.81
C GLY A 184 13.60 -13.47 -0.20
N LEU A 185 13.93 -12.36 0.45
CA LEU A 185 15.26 -12.14 1.04
C LEU A 185 15.48 -12.95 2.33
N GLY A 186 14.45 -13.11 3.15
CA GLY A 186 14.60 -13.75 4.46
C GLY A 186 14.51 -15.28 4.44
N VAL A 187 13.91 -15.88 3.40
CA VAL A 187 13.67 -17.33 3.36
C VAL A 187 14.96 -18.14 3.22
N ASP A 188 15.99 -17.57 2.60
CA ASP A 188 17.23 -18.27 2.27
C ASP A 188 17.94 -18.84 3.50
N PHE A 189 17.92 -18.12 4.63
CA PHE A 189 18.54 -18.61 5.87
C PHE A 189 17.87 -19.89 6.37
N ALA A 190 16.53 -19.91 6.38
CA ALA A 190 15.77 -21.08 6.79
C ALA A 190 15.99 -22.26 5.82
N ILE A 191 16.11 -21.98 4.51
CA ILE A 191 16.42 -22.99 3.49
C ILE A 191 17.80 -23.61 3.73
N HIS A 192 18.84 -22.78 3.83
CA HIS A 192 20.20 -23.23 4.03
C HIS A 192 20.37 -24.02 5.33
N PHE A 193 19.78 -23.54 6.43
CA PHE A 193 19.81 -24.25 7.70
C PHE A 193 19.14 -25.62 7.59
N THR A 194 17.88 -25.63 7.13
CA THR A 194 17.07 -26.85 7.04
C THR A 194 17.69 -27.88 6.12
N GLN A 195 18.22 -27.46 4.98
CA GLN A 195 18.83 -28.35 4.02
C GLN A 195 20.09 -29.00 4.60
N ARG A 196 21.02 -28.20 5.16
CA ARG A 196 22.25 -28.72 5.76
C ARG A 196 21.97 -29.64 6.94
N PHE A 197 21.00 -29.28 7.78
CA PHE A 197 20.55 -30.12 8.88
C PHE A 197 20.05 -31.48 8.38
N ARG A 198 19.18 -31.49 7.36
CA ARG A 198 18.60 -32.73 6.82
C ARG A 198 19.61 -33.62 6.13
N ASP A 199 20.53 -33.03 5.38
CA ASP A 199 21.61 -33.78 4.72
C ASP A 199 22.48 -34.47 5.77
N LYS A 200 22.83 -33.76 6.86
CA LYS A 200 23.62 -34.33 7.95
C LYS A 200 22.85 -35.36 8.79
N PHE A 201 21.55 -35.17 8.97
CA PHE A 201 20.70 -36.13 9.66
C PHE A 201 20.61 -37.46 8.92
N LYS A 202 20.56 -37.43 7.58
CA LYS A 202 20.56 -38.66 6.76
C LYS A 202 21.86 -39.46 6.88
N GLU A 203 22.99 -38.79 7.11
CA GLU A 203 24.28 -39.45 7.31
C GLU A 203 24.43 -40.05 8.71
N THR A 204 24.01 -39.33 9.73
CA THR A 204 24.29 -39.68 11.13
C THR A 204 23.17 -40.47 11.80
N GLY A 205 21.91 -40.21 11.44
CA GLY A 205 20.72 -40.75 12.11
C GLY A 205 20.52 -40.24 13.55
N ASP A 206 21.44 -39.43 14.08
CA ASP A 206 21.38 -38.89 15.43
C ASP A 206 21.06 -37.40 15.40
N LEU A 207 19.95 -37.04 16.04
CA LEU A 207 19.46 -35.67 16.15
C LEU A 207 20.46 -34.78 16.90
N GLN A 208 21.07 -35.29 17.97
CA GLN A 208 21.95 -34.48 18.81
C GLN A 208 23.26 -34.17 18.09
N ALA A 209 23.94 -35.19 17.56
CA ALA A 209 25.14 -35.00 16.75
C ALA A 209 24.89 -34.11 15.52
N THR A 210 23.74 -34.26 14.86
CA THR A 210 23.36 -33.39 13.73
C THR A 210 23.22 -31.94 14.16
N MET A 211 22.54 -31.70 15.28
CA MET A 211 22.32 -30.34 15.77
C MET A 211 23.62 -29.67 16.22
N GLU A 212 24.47 -30.40 16.94
CA GLU A 212 25.80 -29.94 17.34
C GLU A 212 26.66 -29.60 16.13
N TRP A 213 26.63 -30.42 15.07
CA TRP A 213 27.34 -30.12 13.84
C TRP A 213 26.76 -28.90 13.09
N THR A 214 25.43 -28.78 13.01
CA THR A 214 24.79 -27.70 12.25
C THR A 214 24.98 -26.35 12.95
N MET A 215 24.85 -26.32 14.28
CA MET A 215 24.96 -25.11 15.10
C MET A 215 26.40 -24.76 15.47
N GLY A 216 27.24 -25.77 15.74
CA GLY A 216 28.65 -25.58 16.11
C GLY A 216 29.61 -25.53 14.91
N GLY A 217 29.12 -25.85 13.71
CA GLY A 217 29.94 -25.95 12.51
C GLY A 217 29.74 -24.82 11.50
N GLU A 218 30.14 -25.10 10.26
CA GLU A 218 30.10 -24.17 9.14
C GLU A 218 28.70 -23.63 8.79
N PRO A 219 27.59 -24.39 8.86
CA PRO A 219 26.28 -23.89 8.43
C PRO A 219 25.81 -22.67 9.22
N ALA A 220 25.86 -22.72 10.55
CA ALA A 220 25.46 -21.60 11.39
C ALA A 220 26.36 -20.38 11.20
N LEU A 221 27.68 -20.60 11.08
CA LEU A 221 28.64 -19.54 10.84
C LEU A 221 28.43 -18.86 9.48
N ALA A 222 28.10 -19.63 8.44
CA ALA A 222 27.79 -19.11 7.11
C ALA A 222 26.52 -18.25 7.13
N ILE A 223 25.46 -18.72 7.80
CA ILE A 223 24.21 -17.95 7.97
C ILE A 223 24.47 -16.65 8.72
N PHE A 224 25.20 -16.71 9.84
CA PHE A 224 25.54 -15.52 10.63
C PHE A 224 26.35 -14.50 9.82
N ARG A 225 27.40 -14.95 9.11
CA ARG A 225 28.21 -14.08 8.25
C ARG A 225 27.37 -13.45 7.15
N ASN A 226 26.49 -14.21 6.51
CA ASN A 226 25.59 -13.69 5.48
C ASN A 226 24.64 -12.64 6.06
N ALA A 227 23.97 -12.92 7.17
CA ALA A 227 23.10 -11.97 7.86
C ALA A 227 23.81 -10.65 8.21
N VAL A 228 25.06 -10.72 8.69
CA VAL A 228 25.87 -9.53 8.99
C VAL A 228 26.25 -8.78 7.72
N VAL A 229 26.77 -9.46 6.69
CA VAL A 229 27.22 -8.82 5.44
C VAL A 229 26.06 -8.16 4.71
N VAL A 230 24.92 -8.84 4.58
CA VAL A 230 23.73 -8.28 3.94
C VAL A 230 23.16 -7.14 4.78
N GLY A 231 23.09 -7.31 6.10
CA GLY A 231 22.63 -6.26 7.01
C GLY A 231 23.48 -4.98 6.91
N LEU A 232 24.81 -5.13 6.91
CA LEU A 232 25.75 -4.02 6.69
C LEU A 232 25.65 -3.43 5.28
N GLY A 233 25.34 -4.26 4.27
CA GLY A 233 25.15 -3.84 2.89
C GLY A 233 23.96 -2.89 2.68
N PHE A 234 22.95 -2.94 3.55
CA PHE A 234 21.81 -2.01 3.53
C PHE A 234 22.05 -0.70 4.31
N LEU A 235 23.10 -0.63 5.15
CA LEU A 235 23.40 0.58 5.94
C LEU A 235 23.67 1.84 5.11
N PRO A 236 24.33 1.79 3.93
CA PRO A 236 24.54 2.99 3.12
C PRO A 236 23.24 3.73 2.76
N MET A 237 22.10 3.02 2.68
CA MET A 237 20.80 3.65 2.38
C MET A 237 20.32 4.58 3.49
N VAL A 238 20.84 4.45 4.72
CA VAL A 238 20.51 5.35 5.84
C VAL A 238 21.05 6.76 5.59
N PHE A 239 22.09 6.91 4.77
CA PHE A 239 22.63 8.21 4.38
C PHE A 239 21.94 8.83 3.16
N ALA A 240 20.86 8.21 2.66
CA ALA A 240 20.10 8.76 1.55
C ALA A 240 19.34 10.03 1.96
N THR A 241 19.22 10.98 1.03
CA THR A 241 18.48 12.23 1.24
C THR A 241 16.97 12.05 1.27
N LEU A 242 16.46 10.99 0.62
CA LEU A 242 15.04 10.69 0.55
C LEU A 242 14.65 9.69 1.66
N GLY A 243 13.74 10.11 2.54
CA GLY A 243 13.22 9.31 3.66
C GLY A 243 12.73 7.90 3.29
N PRO A 244 12.08 7.68 2.13
CA PRO A 244 11.77 6.33 1.63
C PRO A 244 12.97 5.38 1.60
N TYR A 245 14.12 5.81 1.09
CA TYR A 245 15.31 4.95 0.98
C TYR A 245 15.92 4.64 2.34
N VAL A 246 15.93 5.61 3.26
CA VAL A 246 16.35 5.40 4.65
C VAL A 246 15.51 4.30 5.30
N THR A 247 14.19 4.36 5.10
CA THR A 247 13.25 3.37 5.66
C THR A 247 13.49 1.98 5.08
N VAL A 248 13.70 1.87 3.76
CA VAL A 248 14.05 0.61 3.10
C VAL A 248 15.36 0.03 3.64
N GLY A 249 16.39 0.88 3.82
CA GLY A 249 17.67 0.47 4.39
C GLY A 249 17.55 -0.10 5.80
N LEU A 250 16.83 0.62 6.67
CA LEU A 250 16.57 0.17 8.04
C LEU A 250 15.73 -1.13 8.07
N PHE A 251 14.74 -1.24 7.18
CA PHE A 251 13.90 -2.43 7.09
C PHE A 251 14.72 -3.66 6.70
N PHE A 252 15.45 -3.63 5.60
CA PHE A 252 16.21 -4.80 5.14
C PHE A 252 17.46 -5.08 5.97
N GLY A 253 18.09 -4.04 6.53
CA GLY A 253 19.17 -4.18 7.49
C GLY A 253 18.71 -4.94 8.74
N SER A 254 17.61 -4.49 9.35
CA SER A 254 17.01 -5.18 10.51
C SER A 254 16.47 -6.57 10.16
N LEU A 255 15.86 -6.74 8.98
CA LEU A 255 15.37 -8.03 8.50
C LEU A 255 16.49 -9.04 8.41
N SER A 256 17.62 -8.67 7.83
CA SER A 256 18.78 -9.57 7.69
C SER A 256 19.27 -10.04 9.04
N PHE A 257 19.38 -9.11 10.01
CA PHE A 257 19.76 -9.43 11.38
C PHE A 257 18.75 -10.36 12.06
N PHE A 258 17.46 -10.00 12.07
CA PHE A 258 16.42 -10.80 12.71
C PHE A 258 16.21 -12.15 12.02
N ALA A 259 16.34 -12.24 10.70
CA ALA A 259 16.25 -13.49 9.95
C ALA A 259 17.40 -14.44 10.26
N GLY A 260 18.63 -13.93 10.39
CA GLY A 260 19.75 -14.73 10.88
C GLY A 260 19.51 -15.23 12.31
N VAL A 261 19.16 -14.33 13.23
CA VAL A 261 18.97 -14.65 14.65
C VAL A 261 17.81 -15.62 14.88
N THR A 262 16.64 -15.37 14.30
CA THR A 262 15.47 -16.25 14.45
C THR A 262 15.71 -17.60 13.79
N THR A 263 16.40 -17.66 12.64
CA THR A 263 16.74 -18.95 12.03
C THR A 263 17.66 -19.75 12.94
N LEU A 264 18.71 -19.14 13.48
CA LEU A 264 19.69 -19.85 14.31
C LEU A 264 19.16 -20.21 15.70
N ILE A 265 18.18 -19.48 16.25
CA ILE A 265 17.65 -19.77 17.58
C ILE A 265 16.36 -20.59 17.49
N PHE A 266 15.42 -20.13 16.67
CA PHE A 266 14.05 -20.64 16.65
C PHE A 266 13.97 -21.96 15.87
N LEU A 267 14.70 -22.11 14.77
CA LEU A 267 14.63 -23.31 13.93
C LEU A 267 15.18 -24.57 14.65
N PRO A 268 16.33 -24.54 15.35
CA PRO A 268 16.76 -25.66 16.19
C PRO A 268 15.73 -26.04 17.26
N ALA A 269 15.15 -25.05 17.94
CA ALA A 269 14.17 -25.27 18.99
C ALA A 269 12.89 -25.93 18.45
N LEU A 270 12.43 -25.48 17.27
CA LEU A 270 11.31 -26.08 16.56
C LEU A 270 11.61 -27.53 16.14
N ILE A 271 12.79 -27.80 15.57
CA ILE A 271 13.20 -29.14 15.17
C ILE A 271 13.27 -30.09 16.38
N GLY A 272 13.86 -29.63 17.50
CA GLY A 272 13.93 -30.42 18.73
C GLY A 272 12.54 -30.75 19.30
N THR A 273 11.64 -29.77 19.31
CA THR A 273 10.28 -29.92 19.85
C THR A 273 9.41 -30.82 18.96
N PHE A 274 9.45 -30.61 17.64
CA PHE A 274 8.62 -31.33 16.66
C PHE A 274 9.31 -32.51 15.99
N ARG A 275 10.38 -33.05 16.60
CA ARG A 275 11.17 -34.19 16.08
C ARG A 275 10.32 -35.39 15.64
N ARG A 276 9.24 -35.68 16.37
CA ARG A 276 8.34 -36.82 16.06
C ARG A 276 7.56 -36.65 14.76
N LEU A 277 7.30 -35.42 14.33
CA LEU A 277 6.60 -35.13 13.07
C LEU A 277 7.59 -35.02 11.90
N LEU A 278 8.77 -34.42 12.17
CA LEU A 278 9.77 -34.11 11.15
C LEU A 278 10.62 -35.32 10.76
N LEU A 279 11.04 -36.14 11.74
CA LEU A 279 11.96 -37.26 11.52
C LEU A 279 11.23 -38.56 11.17
N LYS A 280 9.89 -38.59 11.26
CA LYS A 280 9.07 -39.74 10.81
C LYS A 280 8.94 -39.82 9.29
N GLN A 281 9.32 -38.75 8.59
CA GLN A 281 9.27 -38.60 7.13
C GLN A 281 10.67 -38.48 6.50
N ALA A 282 11.74 -38.64 7.30
CA ALA A 282 13.13 -38.49 6.87
C ALA A 282 13.73 -39.82 6.43
#